data_AF-A0AAD4S3Z5-F1
#
_entry.id   AF-A0AAD4S3Z5-F1
#
_cell.length_a   1.000
_cell.length_b   1.000
_cell.length_c   1.000
_cell.angle_alpha   90.00
_cell.angle_beta   90.00
_cell.angle_gamma   90.00
#
_symmetry.space_group_name_H-M   'P 1'
#
loop_
_entity.id
_entity.type
_entity.pdbx_description
1 polymer ?
#
loop_
_entity_poly.entity_id
_entity_poly.type
_entity_poly.pdbx_seq_one_letter_code
_entity_poly.pdbx_strand_id
1 'polypeptide(L)'
;MFPGSQKHPKPSSNLKLSLKLGEELRNRAALKVTENSEAKAKAEAEAQLCELKLKKLREDLEVTDDIVNSEAKLHALYLKWLSYFDHHFDVEDEKDFKFRFGIFKDNARFINQWNKSGRSSNCGLNEFSDMTSDEVATSSWKTYPKKANQVIAGIADYLDK
;
A
#
# COMPACT_ATOMS: atom_id res chain seq x y z
N MET A 1 75.67 40.02 7.69
CA MET A 1 74.31 40.54 7.91
C MET A 1 73.60 40.59 6.56
N PHE A 2 72.83 39.57 6.17
CA PHE A 2 71.86 39.67 5.07
C PHE A 2 70.72 38.67 5.30
N PRO A 3 69.45 39.14 5.31
CA PRO A 3 68.30 38.28 5.57
C PRO A 3 67.83 37.64 4.25
N GLY A 4 67.90 36.32 4.18
CA GLY A 4 67.31 35.56 3.07
C GLY A 4 65.81 35.42 3.27
N SER A 5 65.02 36.39 2.80
CA SER A 5 63.58 36.21 2.65
C SER A 5 63.31 35.07 1.67
N GLN A 6 62.95 33.89 2.20
CA GLN A 6 62.46 32.78 1.40
C GLN A 6 61.12 33.18 0.76
N LYS A 7 61.16 33.56 -0.52
CA LYS A 7 59.95 33.67 -1.34
C LYS A 7 59.42 32.27 -1.59
N HIS A 8 58.38 31.88 -0.85
CA HIS A 8 57.67 30.64 -1.14
C HIS A 8 57.17 30.64 -2.59
N PRO A 9 57.45 29.58 -3.37
CA PRO A 9 57.01 29.51 -4.76
C PRO A 9 55.47 29.49 -4.80
N LYS A 10 54.89 30.37 -5.63
CA LYS A 10 53.44 30.34 -5.87
C LYS A 10 53.09 28.98 -6.51
N PRO A 11 52.05 28.29 -6.04
CA PRO A 11 51.70 26.97 -6.55
C PRO A 11 51.44 27.02 -8.06
N SER A 12 52.05 26.07 -8.78
CA SER A 12 51.89 25.86 -10.23
C SER A 12 50.42 25.78 -10.61
N SER A 13 50.06 26.32 -11.78
CA SER A 13 48.69 26.32 -12.32
C SER A 13 48.05 24.92 -12.33
N ASN A 14 48.84 23.87 -12.58
CA ASN A 14 48.39 22.48 -12.57
C ASN A 14 47.99 21.97 -11.17
N LEU A 15 48.66 22.45 -10.11
CA LEU A 15 48.30 22.14 -8.71
C LEU A 15 46.99 22.84 -8.30
N LYS A 16 46.74 24.06 -8.80
CA LYS A 16 45.48 24.78 -8.54
C LYS A 16 44.29 24.12 -9.23
N LEU A 17 44.46 23.64 -10.47
CA LEU A 17 43.44 22.93 -11.23
C LEU A 17 43.05 21.60 -10.58
N SER A 18 44.04 20.80 -10.15
CA SER A 18 43.79 19.51 -9.49
C SER A 18 43.11 19.66 -8.13
N LEU A 19 43.48 20.67 -7.33
CA LEU A 19 42.79 20.99 -6.08
C LEU A 19 41.33 21.39 -6.31
N LYS A 20 41.06 22.24 -7.31
CA LYS A 20 39.71 22.69 -7.66
C LYS A 20 38.82 21.53 -8.14
N LEU A 21 39.36 20.65 -8.99
CA LEU A 21 38.64 19.45 -9.43
C LEU A 21 38.33 18.50 -8.26
N GLY A 22 39.27 18.32 -7.34
CA GLY A 22 39.06 17.52 -6.13
C GLY A 22 37.97 18.09 -5.21
N GLU A 23 37.87 19.41 -5.12
CA GLU A 23 36.81 20.10 -4.35
C GLU A 23 35.44 19.96 -5.03
N GLU A 24 35.36 20.13 -6.35
CA GLU A 24 34.14 19.91 -7.12
C GLU A 24 33.63 18.46 -7.01
N LEU A 25 34.53 17.47 -7.05
CA LEU A 25 34.16 16.06 -6.87
C LEU A 25 33.65 15.78 -5.45
N ARG A 26 34.26 16.37 -4.42
CA ARG A 26 33.77 16.27 -3.03
C ARG A 26 32.40 16.90 -2.87
N ASN A 27 32.19 18.09 -3.41
CA ASN A 27 30.91 18.80 -3.36
C ASN A 27 29.80 18.01 -4.09
N ARG A 28 30.12 17.42 -5.25
CA ARG A 28 29.18 16.58 -6.00
C ARG A 28 28.84 15.28 -5.26
N ALA A 29 29.81 14.68 -4.58
CA ALA A 29 29.57 13.49 -3.76
C ALA A 29 28.67 13.82 -2.56
N ALA A 30 28.92 14.95 -1.89
CA ALA A 30 28.08 15.42 -0.77
C ALA A 30 26.63 15.67 -1.22
N LEU A 31 26.43 16.35 -2.37
CA LEU A 31 25.09 16.61 -2.93
C LEU A 31 24.33 15.31 -3.26
N LYS A 32 25.00 14.31 -3.84
CA LYS A 32 24.39 13.00 -4.11
C LYS A 32 24.01 12.25 -2.84
N VAL A 33 24.83 12.35 -1.80
CA VAL A 33 24.53 11.74 -0.50
C VAL A 33 23.31 12.39 0.13
N THR A 34 23.19 13.72 0.08
CA THR A 34 22.02 14.43 0.60
C THR A 34 20.76 14.09 -0.18
N GLU A 35 20.79 14.15 -1.52
CA GLU A 35 19.65 13.77 -2.38
C GLU A 35 19.17 12.33 -2.12
N ASN A 36 20.10 11.38 -1.96
CA ASN A 36 19.76 9.99 -1.68
C ASN A 36 19.19 9.81 -0.27
N SER A 37 19.67 10.58 0.71
CA SER A 37 19.13 10.58 2.06
C SER A 37 17.71 11.17 2.13
N GLU A 38 17.44 12.22 1.35
CA GLU A 38 16.12 12.84 1.22
C GLU A 38 15.12 11.92 0.52
N ALA A 39 15.54 11.27 -0.59
CA ALA A 39 14.71 10.29 -1.28
C ALA A 39 14.33 9.12 -0.38
N LYS A 40 15.30 8.62 0.43
CA LYS A 40 15.05 7.58 1.43
C LYS A 40 14.07 8.05 2.51
N ALA A 41 14.28 9.24 3.07
CA ALA A 41 13.39 9.82 4.08
C ALA A 41 11.96 10.02 3.54
N LYS A 42 11.82 10.46 2.30
CA LYS A 42 10.52 10.59 1.63
C LYS A 42 9.82 9.25 1.46
N ALA A 43 10.52 8.23 0.96
CA ALA A 43 9.96 6.88 0.82
C ALA A 43 9.53 6.28 2.17
N GLU A 44 10.32 6.51 3.22
CA GLU A 44 10.00 6.08 4.59
C GLU A 44 8.76 6.81 5.13
N ALA A 45 8.65 8.12 4.92
CA ALA A 45 7.47 8.89 5.29
C ALA A 45 6.20 8.45 4.52
N GLU A 46 6.33 8.13 3.23
CA GLU A 46 5.24 7.60 2.41
C GLU A 46 4.79 6.21 2.90
N ALA A 47 5.72 5.34 3.28
CA ALA A 47 5.43 4.04 3.86
C ALA A 47 4.69 4.17 5.21
N GLN A 48 5.16 5.05 6.10
CA GLN A 48 4.51 5.34 7.39
C GLN A 48 3.10 5.90 7.18
N LEU A 49 2.91 6.79 6.21
CA LEU A 49 1.59 7.32 5.86
C LEU A 49 0.67 6.21 5.32
N CYS A 50 1.18 5.28 4.51
CA CYS A 50 0.41 4.16 4.00
C CYS A 50 -0.03 3.21 5.13
N GLU A 51 0.87 2.91 6.06
CA GLU A 51 0.55 2.09 7.23
C GLU A 51 -0.53 2.75 8.10
N LEU A 52 -0.42 4.06 8.34
CA LEU A 52 -1.43 4.80 9.09
C LEU A 52 -2.79 4.80 8.39
N LYS A 53 -2.81 4.95 7.06
CA LYS A 53 -4.04 4.87 6.26
C LYS A 53 -4.68 3.48 6.36
N LEU A 54 -3.90 2.41 6.27
CA LEU A 54 -4.39 1.04 6.39
C LEU A 54 -4.90 0.73 7.80
N LYS A 55 -4.22 1.22 8.84
CA LYS A 55 -4.67 1.08 10.22
C LYS A 55 -6.02 1.77 10.42
N LYS A 56 -6.14 3.02 9.97
CA LYS A 56 -7.39 3.78 10.01
C LYS A 56 -8.52 3.07 9.25
N LEU A 57 -8.24 2.57 8.04
CA LEU A 57 -9.22 1.82 7.23
C LEU A 57 -9.77 0.61 8.01
N ARG A 58 -8.88 -0.17 8.66
CA ARG A 58 -9.28 -1.36 9.43
C ARG A 58 -10.13 -1.02 10.65
N GLU A 59 -9.77 0.04 11.37
CA GLU A 59 -10.56 0.54 12.50
C GLU A 59 -11.93 1.05 12.03
N ASP A 60 -11.94 1.78 10.91
CA ASP A 60 -13.14 2.40 10.39
C ASP A 60 -14.15 1.40 9.82
N LEU A 61 -13.66 0.28 9.28
CA LEU A 61 -14.44 -0.78 8.66
C LEU A 61 -14.49 -2.06 9.51
N GLU A 62 -14.29 -1.93 10.82
CA GLU A 62 -14.42 -3.05 11.75
C GLU A 62 -15.86 -3.58 11.73
N VAL A 63 -16.00 -4.91 11.58
CA VAL A 63 -17.29 -5.58 11.57
C VAL A 63 -17.53 -6.24 12.92
N THR A 64 -18.53 -5.76 13.66
CA THR A 64 -18.89 -6.23 15.00
C THR A 64 -20.29 -6.86 15.01
N ASP A 65 -20.61 -7.60 16.08
CA ASP A 65 -21.96 -8.11 16.33
C ASP A 65 -23.01 -6.99 16.40
N ASP A 66 -22.65 -5.83 16.96
CA ASP A 66 -23.58 -4.70 17.10
C ASP A 66 -23.97 -4.11 15.73
N ILE A 67 -23.00 -4.07 14.81
CA ILE A 67 -23.23 -3.57 13.46
C ILE A 67 -24.07 -4.57 12.69
N VAL A 68 -23.67 -5.85 12.61
CA VAL A 68 -24.39 -6.83 11.79
C VAL A 68 -25.82 -7.09 12.28
N ASN A 69 -26.12 -6.88 13.56
CA ASN A 69 -27.46 -7.06 14.10
C ASN A 69 -28.36 -5.80 13.97
N SER A 70 -27.89 -4.73 13.33
CA SER A 70 -28.67 -3.51 13.09
C SER A 70 -28.59 -3.06 11.63
N GLU A 71 -29.72 -3.08 10.91
CA GLU A 71 -29.77 -2.64 9.52
C GLU A 71 -29.29 -1.19 9.33
N ALA A 72 -29.65 -0.29 10.26
CA ALA A 72 -29.21 1.11 10.22
C ALA A 72 -27.68 1.24 10.35
N LYS A 73 -27.05 0.43 11.21
CA LYS A 73 -25.60 0.43 11.39
C LYS A 73 -24.88 -0.25 10.22
N LEU A 74 -25.42 -1.34 9.69
CA LEU A 74 -24.93 -1.97 8.46
C LEU A 74 -24.99 -1.00 7.27
N HIS A 75 -26.07 -0.25 7.14
CA HIS A 75 -26.20 0.78 6.10
C HIS A 75 -25.16 1.90 6.29
N ALA A 76 -24.96 2.38 7.52
CA ALA A 76 -23.91 3.36 7.82
C ALA A 76 -22.51 2.82 7.51
N LEU A 77 -22.23 1.55 7.83
CA LEU A 77 -20.98 0.88 7.49
C LEU A 77 -20.80 0.76 5.97
N TYR A 78 -21.87 0.45 5.24
CA TYR A 78 -21.84 0.37 3.77
C TYR A 78 -21.51 1.74 3.15
N LEU A 79 -22.18 2.81 3.56
CA LEU A 79 -21.85 4.17 3.08
C LEU A 79 -20.41 4.56 3.41
N LYS A 80 -19.90 4.12 4.56
CA LYS A 80 -18.51 4.35 4.95
C LYS A 80 -17.54 3.57 4.06
N TRP A 81 -17.84 2.29 3.79
CA TRP A 81 -17.10 1.46 2.83
C TRP A 81 -17.09 2.10 1.44
N LEU A 82 -18.22 2.64 0.98
CA LEU A 82 -18.33 3.37 -0.28
C LEU A 82 -17.47 4.65 -0.34
N SER A 83 -16.99 5.18 0.77
CA SER A 83 -16.09 6.33 0.76
C SER A 83 -14.61 5.94 0.65
N TYR A 84 -14.29 4.65 0.81
CA TYR A 84 -12.92 4.13 0.83
C TYR A 84 -12.51 3.41 -0.47
N PHE A 85 -13.47 2.83 -1.20
CA PHE A 85 -13.20 2.03 -2.39
C PHE A 85 -13.82 2.67 -3.63
N ASP A 86 -13.35 2.24 -4.80
CA ASP A 86 -14.04 2.52 -6.06
C ASP A 86 -15.17 1.51 -6.26
N HIS A 87 -16.20 1.89 -7.01
CA HIS A 87 -17.38 1.05 -7.26
C HIS A 87 -17.58 0.81 -8.74
N HIS A 88 -18.04 -0.39 -9.09
CA HIS A 88 -18.32 -0.81 -10.47
C HIS A 88 -19.80 -0.68 -10.85
N PHE A 89 -20.61 -0.05 -10.02
CA PHE A 89 -22.05 0.14 -10.23
C PHE A 89 -22.45 1.61 -10.04
N ASP A 90 -23.63 1.98 -10.51
CA ASP A 90 -24.18 3.32 -10.33
C ASP A 90 -24.78 3.47 -8.92
N VAL A 91 -24.16 4.33 -8.10
CA VAL A 91 -24.60 4.61 -6.73
C VAL A 91 -25.91 5.41 -6.71
N GLU A 92 -26.22 6.15 -7.78
CA GLU A 92 -27.46 6.93 -7.91
C GLU A 92 -28.65 6.07 -8.37
N ASP A 93 -28.40 4.90 -8.97
CA ASP A 93 -29.45 3.94 -9.30
C ASP A 93 -29.92 3.19 -8.04
N GLU A 94 -31.17 3.41 -7.67
CA GLU A 94 -31.75 2.84 -6.45
C GLU A 94 -31.77 1.30 -6.45
N LYS A 95 -31.94 0.67 -7.61
CA LYS A 95 -32.00 -0.79 -7.71
C LYS A 95 -30.62 -1.40 -7.55
N ASP A 96 -29.63 -0.86 -8.24
CA ASP A 96 -28.24 -1.32 -8.14
C ASP A 96 -27.70 -1.09 -6.72
N PHE A 97 -27.94 0.10 -6.15
CA PHE A 97 -27.54 0.40 -4.77
C PHE A 97 -28.14 -0.60 -3.77
N LYS A 98 -29.45 -0.88 -3.87
CA LYS A 98 -30.13 -1.84 -2.97
C LYS A 98 -29.63 -3.27 -3.18
N PHE A 99 -29.39 -3.68 -4.42
CA PHE A 99 -28.87 -4.99 -4.74
C PHE A 99 -27.47 -5.21 -4.15
N ARG A 100 -26.56 -4.26 -4.38
CA ARG A 100 -25.18 -4.28 -3.88
C ARG A 100 -25.12 -4.19 -2.35
N PHE A 101 -25.98 -3.38 -1.75
CA PHE A 101 -26.13 -3.36 -0.30
C PHE A 101 -26.57 -4.72 0.27
N GLY A 102 -27.46 -5.44 -0.42
CA GLY A 102 -27.86 -6.80 -0.04
C GLY A 102 -26.67 -7.75 0.04
N ILE A 103 -25.85 -7.81 -1.01
CA ILE A 103 -24.63 -8.64 -1.07
C ILE A 103 -23.65 -8.23 0.03
N PHE A 104 -23.44 -6.92 0.20
CA PHE A 104 -22.57 -6.38 1.24
C PHE A 104 -22.96 -6.84 2.65
N LYS A 105 -24.26 -6.87 2.97
CA LYS A 105 -24.73 -7.35 4.27
C LYS A 105 -24.38 -8.82 4.50
N ASP A 106 -24.57 -9.66 3.48
CA ASP A 106 -24.28 -11.08 3.58
C ASP A 106 -22.78 -11.31 3.79
N ASN A 107 -21.94 -10.60 3.05
CA ASN A 107 -20.48 -10.63 3.21
C ASN A 107 -20.02 -10.11 4.58
N ALA A 108 -20.60 -9.02 5.09
CA ALA A 108 -20.30 -8.51 6.44
C ALA A 108 -20.67 -9.54 7.53
N ARG A 109 -21.84 -10.19 7.41
CA ARG A 109 -22.25 -11.26 8.34
C ARG A 109 -21.30 -12.45 8.28
N PHE A 110 -20.89 -12.85 7.09
CA PHE A 110 -19.89 -13.91 6.88
C PHE A 110 -18.57 -13.56 7.57
N ILE A 111 -18.04 -12.35 7.36
CA ILE A 111 -16.80 -11.87 7.98
C ILE A 111 -16.89 -11.93 9.51
N ASN A 112 -17.99 -11.42 10.09
CA ASN A 112 -18.19 -11.45 11.54
C ASN A 112 -18.18 -12.89 12.09
N GLN A 113 -18.89 -13.81 11.44
CA GLN A 113 -18.91 -15.22 11.84
C GLN A 113 -17.54 -15.89 11.67
N TRP A 114 -16.86 -15.62 10.55
CA TRP A 114 -15.53 -16.17 10.27
C TRP A 114 -14.53 -15.74 11.33
N ASN A 115 -14.46 -14.45 11.65
CA ASN A 115 -13.51 -13.91 12.63
C ASN A 115 -13.79 -14.44 14.05
N LYS A 116 -15.04 -14.76 14.36
CA LYS A 116 -15.44 -15.37 15.65
C LYS A 116 -15.19 -16.87 15.73
N SER A 117 -14.87 -17.53 14.63
CA SER A 117 -14.70 -18.99 14.58
C SER A 117 -13.40 -19.52 15.19
N GLY A 118 -12.50 -18.64 15.65
CA GLY A 118 -11.22 -19.03 16.25
C GLY A 118 -10.19 -19.56 15.24
N ARG A 119 -10.40 -19.30 13.94
CA ARG A 119 -9.44 -19.64 12.88
C ARG A 119 -8.18 -18.76 12.99
N SER A 120 -7.09 -19.24 12.40
CA SER A 120 -5.79 -18.53 12.41
C SER A 120 -5.76 -17.28 11.52
N SER A 121 -6.75 -17.11 10.65
CA SER A 121 -6.86 -15.97 9.74
C SER A 121 -8.18 -15.23 9.94
N ASN A 122 -8.11 -13.90 9.84
CA ASN A 122 -9.27 -13.03 9.84
C ASN A 122 -9.59 -12.58 8.41
N CYS A 123 -10.88 -12.40 8.14
CA CYS A 123 -11.38 -11.68 6.98
C CYS A 123 -11.67 -10.22 7.36
N GLY A 124 -11.64 -9.34 6.37
CA GLY A 124 -12.02 -7.93 6.53
C GLY A 124 -12.74 -7.46 5.28
N LEU A 125 -13.45 -6.34 5.40
CA LEU A 125 -14.05 -5.68 4.24
C LEU A 125 -12.94 -5.20 3.30
N ASN A 126 -13.11 -5.51 2.02
CA ASN A 126 -12.22 -5.18 0.91
C ASN A 126 -13.02 -4.62 -0.29
N GLU A 127 -12.35 -4.32 -1.39
CA GLU A 127 -12.96 -3.79 -2.62
C GLU A 127 -14.01 -4.71 -3.26
N PHE A 128 -14.07 -5.98 -2.88
CA PHE A 128 -15.02 -6.98 -3.41
C PHE A 128 -16.19 -7.26 -2.47
N SER A 129 -16.39 -6.44 -1.44
CA SER A 129 -17.36 -6.74 -0.38
C SER A 129 -18.81 -6.63 -0.82
N ASP A 130 -19.11 -6.01 -1.96
CA ASP A 130 -20.43 -5.92 -2.58
C ASP A 130 -20.60 -6.88 -3.78
N MET A 131 -19.63 -7.79 -3.98
CA MET A 131 -19.63 -8.79 -5.03
C MET A 131 -19.96 -10.18 -4.49
N THR A 132 -20.70 -10.95 -5.29
CA THR A 132 -20.90 -12.38 -5.06
C THR A 132 -19.64 -13.17 -5.41
N SER A 133 -19.54 -14.42 -4.93
CA SER A 133 -18.44 -15.32 -5.30
C SER A 133 -18.30 -15.50 -6.81
N ASP A 134 -19.43 -15.58 -7.52
CA ASP A 134 -19.46 -15.78 -8.96
C ASP A 134 -19.03 -14.52 -9.72
N GLU A 135 -19.41 -13.35 -9.23
CA GLU A 135 -18.93 -12.07 -9.76
C GLU A 135 -17.42 -11.90 -9.55
N VAL A 136 -16.88 -12.27 -8.39
CA VAL A 136 -15.43 -12.22 -8.14
C VAL A 136 -14.69 -13.21 -9.06
N ALA A 137 -15.22 -14.42 -9.22
CA ALA A 137 -14.64 -15.44 -10.09
C ALA A 137 -14.65 -15.01 -11.57
N THR A 138 -15.66 -14.26 -12.00
CA THR A 138 -15.77 -13.76 -13.38
C THR A 138 -15.02 -12.44 -13.60
N SER A 139 -14.86 -11.61 -12.56
CA SER A 139 -14.21 -10.29 -12.65
C SER A 139 -12.68 -10.35 -12.70
N SER A 140 -12.05 -11.39 -12.13
CA SER A 140 -10.62 -11.34 -11.82
C SER A 140 -9.87 -12.67 -12.01
N TRP A 141 -9.85 -13.12 -13.26
CA TRP A 141 -8.69 -13.84 -13.80
C TRP A 141 -8.30 -13.34 -15.18
N LYS A 142 -8.17 -12.01 -15.35
CA LYS A 142 -7.21 -11.49 -16.33
C LYS A 142 -5.82 -11.97 -15.91
N THR A 143 -5.51 -13.19 -16.34
CA THR A 143 -4.23 -13.88 -16.47
C THR A 143 -3.03 -13.07 -15.98
N TYR A 144 -2.54 -13.39 -14.77
CA TYR A 144 -1.09 -13.49 -14.65
C TYR A 144 -0.66 -14.57 -15.65
N PRO A 145 0.27 -14.31 -16.60
CA PRO A 145 0.84 -15.41 -17.36
C PRO A 145 1.41 -16.38 -16.32
N LYS A 146 0.89 -17.62 -16.27
CA LYS A 146 1.52 -18.69 -15.50
C LYS A 146 2.99 -18.68 -15.91
N LYS A 147 3.89 -18.32 -15.00
CA LYS A 147 5.31 -18.60 -15.21
C LYS A 147 5.40 -20.11 -15.40
N ALA A 148 6.00 -20.53 -16.51
CA ALA A 148 5.96 -21.89 -17.04
C ALA A 148 6.78 -22.87 -16.18
N ASN A 149 6.46 -23.00 -14.88
CA ASN A 149 7.20 -23.82 -13.90
C ASN A 149 6.73 -23.68 -12.43
N GLN A 150 5.67 -22.94 -12.10
CA GLN A 150 5.22 -22.88 -10.70
C GLN A 150 4.31 -24.07 -10.35
N VAL A 151 4.93 -25.14 -9.85
CA VAL A 151 4.20 -26.24 -9.17
C VAL A 151 3.75 -25.70 -7.82
N ILE A 152 2.46 -25.37 -7.70
CA ILE A 152 1.85 -25.10 -6.40
C ILE A 152 1.53 -26.46 -5.77
N ALA A 153 2.42 -26.95 -4.93
CA ALA A 153 2.17 -28.14 -4.12
C ALA A 153 1.02 -27.84 -3.15
N GLY A 154 -0.03 -28.68 -3.15
CA GLY A 154 -1.02 -28.73 -2.06
C GLY A 154 -2.46 -28.30 -2.37
N ILE A 155 -2.82 -27.92 -3.60
CA ILE A 155 -4.23 -27.56 -3.90
C ILE A 155 -5.13 -28.79 -4.09
N ALA A 156 -4.59 -29.94 -4.49
CA ALA A 156 -5.39 -31.13 -4.81
C ALA A 156 -6.15 -31.74 -3.60
N ASP A 157 -5.75 -31.40 -2.37
CA ASP A 157 -6.33 -32.00 -1.17
C ASP A 157 -7.61 -31.30 -0.66
N TYR A 158 -8.00 -30.17 -1.27
CA TYR A 158 -9.07 -29.31 -0.73
C TYR A 158 -10.41 -29.37 -1.46
N LEU A 159 -10.54 -30.15 -2.53
CA LEU A 159 -11.78 -30.23 -3.31
C LEU A 159 -12.51 -31.58 -3.23
N ASP A 160 -12.09 -32.47 -2.33
CA ASP A 160 -12.66 -33.83 -2.25
C ASP A 160 -12.95 -34.30 -0.80
N LYS A 161 -13.59 -33.45 0.02
CA LYS A 161 -14.18 -33.85 1.32
C LYS A 161 -15.48 -33.14 1.63
#